data_AF-A0A841DB12-F1
#
_entry.id   AF-A0A841DB12-F1
#
_cell.length_a   1.000
_cell.length_b   1.000
_cell.length_c   1.000
_cell.angle_alpha   90.00
_cell.angle_beta   90.00
_cell.angle_gamma   90.00
#
_symmetry.space_group_name_H-M   'P 1'
#
loop_
_entity.id
_entity.type
_entity.pdbx_description
1 polymer ?
#
loop_
_entity_poly.entity_id
_entity_poly.type
_entity_poly.pdbx_seq_one_letter_code
_entity_poly.pdbx_strand_id
1 'polypeptide(L)'
;MEARMKNPAAIVPAAMKPIMELMRAAQSQGLPQELMEMIHLRVSQINGCGFCVDTGLKNLRKLGESDERIGLVAAWREAPYYTGAERAALELAEASTRLADRADAVSDEVWNNAADHFDERQLASILLMTAVTNLFNRLNAPIRQIAGSW
;
A
#
# COMPACT_ATOMS: atom_id res chain seq x y z
N MET A 1 -17.90 -3.31 -16.92
CA MET A 1 -17.58 -2.08 -16.15
C MET A 1 -16.82 -1.16 -17.07
N GLU A 2 -17.06 0.16 -17.01
CA GLU A 2 -16.37 1.15 -17.85
C GLU A 2 -15.69 2.22 -16.98
N ALA A 3 -14.51 2.67 -17.41
CA ALA A 3 -13.80 3.78 -16.79
C ALA A 3 -14.49 5.10 -17.15
N ARG A 4 -14.55 6.04 -16.19
CA ARG A 4 -15.18 7.36 -16.34
C ARG A 4 -14.32 8.34 -17.16
N MET A 5 -13.00 8.17 -17.10
CA MET A 5 -12.01 8.97 -17.84
C MET A 5 -10.66 8.23 -17.89
N LYS A 6 -9.71 8.73 -18.69
CA LYS A 6 -8.31 8.26 -18.63
C LYS A 6 -7.68 8.63 -17.28
N ASN A 7 -6.64 7.92 -16.88
CA ASN A 7 -5.92 8.19 -15.62
C ASN A 7 -5.53 9.69 -15.52
N PRO A 8 -5.83 10.39 -14.41
CA PRO A 8 -5.56 11.82 -14.30
C PRO A 8 -4.09 12.19 -14.48
N ALA A 9 -3.14 11.36 -14.02
CA ALA A 9 -1.71 11.61 -14.20
C ALA A 9 -1.24 11.48 -15.65
N ALA A 10 -2.02 10.80 -16.51
CA ALA A 10 -1.79 10.75 -17.96
C ALA A 10 -2.42 11.94 -18.71
N ILE A 11 -3.36 12.65 -18.09
CA ILE A 11 -4.03 13.83 -18.68
C ILE A 11 -3.31 15.11 -18.27
N VAL A 12 -2.96 15.26 -16.99
CA VAL A 12 -2.30 16.46 -16.47
C VAL A 12 -0.83 16.45 -16.92
N PRO A 13 -0.37 17.44 -17.72
CA PRO A 13 1.00 17.50 -18.15
C PRO A 13 1.97 17.51 -16.97
N ALA A 14 3.11 16.82 -17.12
CA ALA A 14 4.15 16.70 -16.10
C ALA A 14 3.77 16.00 -14.79
N ALA A 15 2.55 15.45 -14.63
CA ALA A 15 2.16 14.75 -13.40
C ALA A 15 2.77 13.35 -13.26
N MET A 16 2.81 12.56 -14.35
CA MET A 16 3.23 11.16 -14.28
C MET A 16 4.67 10.98 -13.80
N LYS A 17 5.62 11.77 -14.32
CA LYS A 17 7.05 11.59 -14.02
C LYS A 17 7.36 11.76 -12.53
N PRO A 18 6.96 12.85 -11.85
CA PRO A 18 7.16 13.02 -10.42
C PRO A 18 6.48 11.93 -9.58
N ILE A 19 5.29 11.47 -9.97
CA ILE A 19 4.60 10.37 -9.27
C ILE A 19 5.42 9.08 -9.33
N MET A 20 5.98 8.75 -10.51
CA MET A 20 6.85 7.60 -10.67
C MET A 20 8.19 7.74 -9.93
N GLU A 21 8.75 8.94 -9.87
CA GLU A 21 9.95 9.22 -9.06
C GLU A 21 9.68 9.05 -7.57
N LEU A 22 8.54 9.53 -7.08
CA LEU A 22 8.10 9.34 -5.70
C LEU A 22 7.89 7.85 -5.38
N MET A 23 7.26 7.09 -6.28
CA MET A 23 7.11 5.63 -6.13
C MET A 23 8.46 4.93 -6.04
N ARG A 24 9.44 5.30 -6.86
CA ARG A 24 10.80 4.73 -6.79
C ARG A 24 11.52 5.13 -5.50
N ALA A 25 11.33 6.36 -5.01
CA ALA A 25 11.91 6.79 -3.74
C ALA A 25 11.27 6.05 -2.54
N ALA A 26 10.00 5.67 -2.65
CA ALA A 26 9.32 4.83 -1.67
C ALA A 26 9.78 3.37 -1.71
N GLN A 27 10.32 2.90 -2.85
CA GLN A 27 10.91 1.56 -2.95
C GLN A 27 12.15 1.44 -2.06
N SER A 28 12.35 0.21 -1.59
CA SER A 28 12.83 -0.06 -0.25
C SER A 28 14.22 0.49 0.11
N GLN A 29 14.28 1.27 1.19
CA GLN A 29 15.52 1.67 1.83
C GLN A 29 16.03 0.58 2.80
N GLY A 30 16.29 -0.63 2.28
CA GLY A 30 16.72 -1.78 3.09
C GLY A 30 15.59 -2.63 3.69
N LEU A 31 14.39 -2.57 3.10
CA LEU A 31 13.26 -3.44 3.43
C LEU A 31 12.99 -4.45 2.30
N PRO A 32 12.39 -5.62 2.60
CA PRO A 32 11.97 -6.56 1.57
C PRO A 32 10.95 -5.92 0.62
N GLN A 33 11.04 -6.23 -0.67
CA GLN A 33 10.11 -5.70 -1.67
C GLN A 33 8.70 -6.27 -1.47
N GLU A 34 8.63 -7.52 -1.00
CA GLU A 34 7.42 -8.26 -0.66
C GLU A 34 6.62 -7.50 0.40
N LEU A 35 7.27 -6.95 1.43
CA LEU A 35 6.60 -6.14 2.46
C LEU A 35 5.98 -4.87 1.86
N MET A 36 6.68 -4.19 0.97
CA MET A 36 6.17 -2.97 0.33
C MET A 36 4.96 -3.25 -0.57
N GLU A 37 5.00 -4.34 -1.33
CA GLU A 37 3.86 -4.77 -2.13
C GLU A 37 2.71 -5.32 -1.27
N MET A 38 3.00 -5.91 -0.10
CA MET A 38 1.98 -6.35 0.86
C MET A 38 1.24 -5.14 1.48
N ILE A 39 1.97 -4.08 1.84
CA ILE A 39 1.41 -2.79 2.25
C ILE A 39 0.56 -2.22 1.11
N HIS A 40 1.07 -2.21 -0.12
CA HIS A 40 0.33 -1.73 -1.29
C HIS A 40 -1.01 -2.44 -1.48
N LEU A 41 -0.99 -3.78 -1.43
CA LEU A 41 -2.17 -4.60 -1.55
C LEU A 41 -3.17 -4.29 -0.43
N ARG A 42 -2.71 -4.25 0.82
CA ARG A 42 -3.58 -4.05 1.97
C ARG A 42 -4.24 -2.68 1.98
N VAL A 43 -3.47 -1.62 1.73
CA VAL A 43 -3.99 -0.25 1.63
C VAL A 43 -4.99 -0.14 0.48
N SER A 44 -4.71 -0.78 -0.65
CA SER A 44 -5.62 -0.81 -1.81
C SER A 44 -6.92 -1.55 -1.53
N GLN A 45 -6.90 -2.62 -0.73
CA GLN A 45 -8.09 -3.32 -0.27
C GLN A 45 -8.96 -2.44 0.63
N ILE A 46 -8.35 -1.70 1.58
CA ILE A 46 -9.07 -0.77 2.46
C ILE A 46 -9.75 0.33 1.65
N ASN A 47 -9.04 0.90 0.67
CA ASN A 47 -9.57 1.98 -0.17
C ASN A 47 -10.50 1.50 -1.30
N GLY A 48 -10.67 0.19 -1.49
CA GLY A 48 -11.53 -0.37 -2.55
C GLY A 48 -11.04 -0.10 -3.99
N CYS A 49 -9.73 0.11 -4.20
CA CYS A 49 -9.19 0.31 -5.55
C CYS A 49 -8.97 -1.04 -6.26
N GLY A 50 -9.97 -1.54 -6.99
CA GLY A 50 -9.88 -2.85 -7.69
C GLY A 50 -8.69 -2.97 -8.66
N PHE A 51 -8.37 -1.90 -9.40
CA PHE A 51 -7.18 -1.88 -10.27
C PHE A 51 -5.87 -2.01 -9.50
N CYS A 52 -5.75 -1.31 -8.37
CA CYS A 52 -4.57 -1.35 -7.54
C CYS A 52 -4.43 -2.71 -6.83
N VAL A 53 -5.55 -3.30 -6.38
CA VAL A 53 -5.59 -4.67 -5.85
C VAL A 53 -5.08 -5.67 -6.88
N ASP A 54 -5.59 -5.65 -8.11
CA ASP A 54 -5.13 -6.56 -9.18
C ASP A 54 -3.62 -6.42 -9.45
N THR A 55 -3.11 -5.19 -9.48
CA THR A 55 -1.68 -4.92 -9.68
C THR A 55 -0.84 -5.47 -8.52
N GLY A 56 -1.25 -5.21 -7.26
CA GLY A 56 -0.57 -5.73 -6.07
C GLY A 56 -0.53 -7.26 -6.03
N LEU A 57 -1.66 -7.92 -6.34
CA LEU A 57 -1.74 -9.39 -6.43
C LEU A 57 -0.72 -9.94 -7.45
N LYS A 58 -0.68 -9.35 -8.64
CA LYS A 58 0.26 -9.75 -9.71
C LYS A 58 1.71 -9.50 -9.33
N ASN A 59 2.02 -8.39 -8.66
CA ASN A 59 3.36 -8.07 -8.22
C ASN A 59 3.86 -9.04 -7.14
N LEU A 60 3.05 -9.31 -6.11
CA LEU A 60 3.41 -10.27 -5.06
C LEU A 60 3.66 -11.67 -5.63
N ARG A 61 2.81 -12.14 -6.55
CA ARG A 61 3.04 -13.42 -7.24
C ARG A 61 4.35 -13.44 -8.04
N LYS A 62 4.72 -12.33 -8.70
CA LYS A 62 6.01 -12.22 -9.40
C LYS A 62 7.21 -12.24 -8.45
N LEU A 63 7.03 -11.77 -7.21
CA LEU A 63 8.04 -11.85 -6.16
C LEU A 63 8.08 -13.24 -5.49
N GLY A 64 7.21 -14.18 -5.89
CA GLY A 64 7.19 -15.54 -5.35
C GLY A 64 6.44 -15.67 -4.03
N GLU A 65 5.61 -14.69 -3.65
CA GLU A 65 4.79 -14.78 -2.46
C GLU A 65 3.68 -15.84 -2.58
N SER A 66 3.34 -16.47 -1.45
CA SER A 66 2.36 -17.57 -1.42
C SER A 66 0.92 -17.06 -1.56
N ASP A 67 0.05 -17.88 -2.15
CA ASP A 67 -1.37 -17.52 -2.28
C ASP A 67 -2.06 -17.41 -0.90
N GLU A 68 -1.62 -18.16 0.13
CA GLU A 68 -2.13 -18.03 1.50
C GLU A 68 -1.82 -16.65 2.09
N ARG A 69 -0.58 -16.17 1.96
CA ARG A 69 -0.19 -14.83 2.42
C ARG A 69 -0.99 -13.78 1.65
N ILE A 70 -0.92 -13.81 0.32
CA ILE A 70 -1.63 -12.85 -0.54
C ILE A 70 -3.14 -12.82 -0.24
N GLY A 71 -3.78 -13.98 -0.12
CA GLY A 71 -5.22 -14.09 0.12
C GLY A 71 -5.64 -13.66 1.52
N LEU A 72 -4.81 -13.90 2.54
CA LEU A 72 -5.14 -13.64 3.95
C LEU A 72 -4.64 -12.30 4.47
N VAL A 73 -3.97 -11.48 3.66
CA VAL A 73 -3.53 -10.14 4.11
C VAL A 73 -4.71 -9.28 4.59
N ALA A 74 -5.90 -9.46 4.02
CA ALA A 74 -7.09 -8.75 4.48
C ALA A 74 -7.50 -9.10 5.93
N ALA A 75 -7.06 -10.27 6.42
CA ALA A 75 -7.33 -10.82 7.73
C ALA A 75 -6.04 -11.12 8.51
N TRP A 76 -4.96 -10.35 8.24
CA TRP A 76 -3.61 -10.63 8.73
C TRP A 76 -3.50 -10.81 10.26
N ARG A 77 -4.37 -10.14 11.04
CA ARG A 77 -4.40 -10.23 12.51
C ARG A 77 -4.67 -11.65 13.01
N GLU A 78 -5.51 -12.40 12.30
CA GLU A 78 -5.87 -13.78 12.65
C GLU A 78 -5.07 -14.81 11.84
N ALA A 79 -4.14 -14.36 11.01
CA ALA A 79 -3.35 -15.22 10.13
C ALA A 79 -1.96 -15.49 10.75
N PRO A 80 -1.51 -16.76 10.78
CA PRO A 80 -0.21 -17.12 11.37
C PRO A 80 0.98 -16.87 10.43
N TYR A 81 0.74 -16.36 9.22
CA TYR A 81 1.75 -16.28 8.15
C TYR A 81 2.65 -15.04 8.23
N TYR A 82 2.38 -14.11 9.14
CA TYR A 82 3.07 -12.81 9.22
C TYR A 82 3.94 -12.71 10.46
N THR A 83 5.17 -12.23 10.28
CA THR A 83 6.10 -11.94 11.39
C THR A 83 5.66 -10.74 12.22
N GLY A 84 6.22 -10.54 13.41
CA GLY A 84 5.94 -9.36 14.24
C GLY A 84 6.19 -8.04 13.50
N ALA A 85 7.31 -7.93 12.79
CA ALA A 85 7.66 -6.76 11.99
C ALA A 85 6.65 -6.50 10.85
N GLU A 86 6.24 -7.54 10.11
CA GLU A 86 5.23 -7.41 9.06
C GLU A 86 3.89 -6.96 9.62
N ARG A 87 3.48 -7.51 10.77
CA ARG A 87 2.24 -7.13 11.46
C ARG A 87 2.26 -5.66 11.91
N ALA A 88 3.37 -5.20 12.48
CA ALA A 88 3.53 -3.81 12.89
C ALA A 88 3.52 -2.84 11.68
N ALA A 89 4.16 -3.22 10.57
CA ALA A 89 4.12 -2.44 9.34
C ALA A 89 2.70 -2.37 8.73
N LEU A 90 1.97 -3.50 8.70
CA LEU A 90 0.59 -3.54 8.25
C LEU A 90 -0.31 -2.69 9.15
N GLU A 91 -0.15 -2.79 10.47
CA GLU A 91 -0.90 -1.97 11.43
C GLU A 91 -0.69 -0.47 11.22
N LEU A 92 0.56 -0.02 11.10
CA LEU A 92 0.91 1.37 10.81
C LEU A 92 0.31 1.82 9.47
N ALA A 93 0.35 0.98 8.44
CA ALA A 93 -0.22 1.28 7.13
C ALA A 93 -1.76 1.39 7.16
N GLU A 94 -2.45 0.50 7.88
CA GLU A 94 -3.90 0.56 8.06
C GLU A 94 -4.31 1.83 8.83
N ALA A 95 -3.63 2.11 9.94
CA ALA A 95 -3.84 3.31 10.76
C ALA A 95 -3.66 4.59 9.95
N SER A 96 -2.55 4.70 9.23
CA SER A 96 -2.22 5.85 8.38
C SER A 96 -3.16 6.01 7.17
N THR A 97 -3.73 4.91 6.67
CA THR A 97 -4.73 4.95 5.59
C THR A 97 -6.07 5.50 6.09
N ARG A 98 -6.43 5.19 7.34
CA ARG A 98 -7.72 5.50 7.96
C ARG A 98 -7.65 6.73 8.87
N LEU A 99 -6.80 7.70 8.53
CA LEU A 99 -6.61 8.95 9.29
C LEU A 99 -7.91 9.70 9.57
N ALA A 100 -8.87 9.67 8.64
CA ALA A 100 -10.15 10.37 8.78
C ALA A 100 -11.15 9.69 9.72
N ASP A 101 -10.92 8.43 10.11
CA ASP A 101 -11.89 7.65 10.87
C ASP A 101 -11.86 7.96 12.38
N ARG A 102 -10.79 8.59 12.88
CA ARG A 102 -10.55 8.86 14.31
C ARG A 102 -9.54 10.00 14.49
N ALA A 103 -9.65 10.73 15.60
CA ALA A 103 -8.80 11.90 15.87
C ALA A 103 -7.32 11.55 16.11
N ASP A 104 -7.04 10.37 16.68
CA ASP A 104 -5.70 9.84 16.90
C ASP A 104 -5.56 8.48 16.19
N ALA A 105 -5.40 8.50 14.88
CA ALA A 105 -5.40 7.28 14.08
C ALA A 105 -4.12 6.47 14.21
N VAL A 106 -2.98 7.14 14.36
CA VAL A 106 -1.66 6.56 14.60
C VAL A 106 -1.27 6.94 16.03
N SER A 107 -1.81 6.21 16.99
CA SER A 107 -1.50 6.42 18.41
C SER A 107 -0.03 6.08 18.72
N ASP A 108 0.45 6.51 19.88
CA ASP A 108 1.79 6.15 20.37
C ASP A 108 2.00 4.63 20.43
N GLU A 109 0.96 3.85 20.74
CA GLU A 109 1.03 2.38 20.74
C GLU A 109 1.33 1.83 19.34
N VAL A 110 0.62 2.30 18.31
CA VAL A 110 0.85 1.89 16.91
C VAL A 110 2.23 2.32 16.44
N TRP A 111 2.63 3.55 16.77
CA TRP A 111 3.95 4.07 16.41
C TRP A 111 5.08 3.28 17.07
N ASN A 112 5.02 3.10 18.39
CA ASN A 112 6.06 2.42 19.15
C ASN A 112 6.19 0.94 18.74
N ASN A 113 5.07 0.25 18.49
CA ASN A 113 5.10 -1.12 17.97
C ASN A 113 5.86 -1.22 16.63
N ALA A 114 5.69 -0.27 15.71
CA ALA A 114 6.47 -0.22 14.48
C ALA A 114 7.94 0.14 14.73
N ALA A 115 8.21 1.10 15.62
CA ALA A 115 9.55 1.56 15.95
C ALA A 115 10.40 0.50 16.67
N ASP A 116 9.79 -0.47 17.34
CA ASP A 116 10.48 -1.64 17.91
C ASP A 116 11.08 -2.57 16.83
N HIS A 117 10.61 -2.47 15.59
CA HIS A 117 11.02 -3.33 14.47
C HIS A 117 11.81 -2.61 13.38
N PHE A 118 11.65 -1.30 13.24
CA PHE A 118 12.14 -0.54 12.10
C PHE A 118 12.87 0.73 12.54
N ASP A 119 14.00 1.02 11.89
CA ASP A 119 14.66 2.30 12.07
C ASP A 119 13.90 3.46 11.38
N GLU A 120 14.33 4.70 11.63
CA GLU A 120 13.67 5.90 11.10
C GLU A 120 13.58 5.91 9.57
N ARG A 121 14.61 5.40 8.88
CA ARG A 121 14.64 5.34 7.41
C ARG A 121 13.66 4.30 6.89
N GLN A 122 13.56 3.16 7.55
CA GLN A 122 12.61 2.09 7.23
C GLN A 122 11.16 2.54 7.49
N LEU A 123 10.89 3.19 8.63
CA LEU A 123 9.59 3.79 8.95
C LEU A 123 9.19 4.84 7.90
N ALA A 124 10.13 5.70 7.49
CA ALA A 124 9.90 6.68 6.44
C ALA A 124 9.50 6.00 5.11
N SER A 125 10.15 4.90 4.73
CA SER A 125 9.76 4.11 3.55
C SER A 125 8.35 3.52 3.68
N ILE A 126 7.98 2.97 4.84
CA ILE A 126 6.63 2.41 5.09
C ILE A 126 5.56 3.49 4.96
N LEU A 127 5.77 4.65 5.57
CA LEU A 127 4.84 5.78 5.48
C LEU A 127 4.74 6.31 4.05
N LEU A 128 5.88 6.47 3.36
CA LEU A 128 5.91 6.96 1.99
C LEU A 128 5.21 5.99 1.03
N MET A 129 5.44 4.68 1.18
CA MET A 129 4.77 3.66 0.39
C MET A 129 3.25 3.65 0.64
N THR A 130 2.84 3.84 1.90
CA THR A 130 1.43 3.98 2.29
C THR A 130 0.80 5.23 1.65
N ALA A 131 1.48 6.37 1.70
CA ALA A 131 1.02 7.63 1.11
C ALA A 131 0.92 7.56 -0.41
N VAL A 132 1.92 7.01 -1.09
CA VAL A 132 1.95 6.78 -2.54
C VAL A 132 0.84 5.83 -2.96
N THR A 133 0.60 4.75 -2.20
CA THR A 133 -0.51 3.85 -2.49
C THR A 133 -1.86 4.57 -2.34
N ASN A 134 -2.04 5.35 -1.27
CA ASN A 134 -3.23 6.18 -1.06
C ASN A 134 -3.44 7.20 -2.18
N LEU A 135 -2.37 7.78 -2.73
CA LEU A 135 -2.41 8.64 -3.93
C LEU A 135 -2.94 7.85 -5.14
N PHE A 136 -2.34 6.71 -5.48
CA PHE A 136 -2.80 5.89 -6.61
C PHE A 136 -4.24 5.43 -6.44
N ASN A 137 -4.65 5.04 -5.24
CA ASN A 137 -6.03 4.66 -4.97
C ASN A 137 -7.00 5.84 -5.22
N ARG A 138 -6.63 7.06 -4.81
CA ARG A 138 -7.40 8.30 -5.03
C ARG A 138 -7.42 8.76 -6.48
N LEU A 139 -6.46 8.35 -7.30
CA LEU A 139 -6.49 8.58 -8.75
C LEU A 139 -7.34 7.55 -9.49
N ASN A 140 -7.21 6.27 -9.13
CA ASN A 140 -7.77 5.16 -9.89
C ASN A 140 -9.21 4.78 -9.51
N ALA A 141 -9.53 4.77 -8.20
CA ALA A 141 -10.86 4.35 -7.74
C ALA A 141 -11.98 5.30 -8.21
N PRO A 142 -11.84 6.65 -8.09
CA PRO A 142 -12.90 7.56 -8.51
C PRO A 142 -13.18 7.52 -10.01
N ILE A 143 -12.19 7.19 -10.84
CA ILE A 143 -12.38 7.08 -12.29
C ILE A 143 -12.86 5.68 -12.73
N ARG A 144 -13.04 4.74 -11.79
CA ARG A 144 -13.37 3.33 -12.07
C ARG A 144 -12.36 2.69 -13.03
N GLN A 145 -11.07 2.91 -12.77
CA GLN A 145 -10.00 2.23 -13.53
C GLN A 145 -10.25 0.72 -13.48
N ILE A 146 -10.25 0.08 -14.66
CA ILE A 146 -10.65 -1.32 -14.81
C ILE A 146 -9.50 -2.23 -14.34
N ALA A 147 -9.79 -3.16 -13.43
CA ALA A 147 -8.80 -4.17 -13.02
C ALA A 147 -8.35 -5.03 -14.21
N GLY A 148 -7.05 -5.34 -14.28
CA GLY A 148 -6.47 -6.09 -15.39
C GLY A 148 -6.33 -5.31 -16.70
N SER A 149 -6.63 -4.00 -16.74
CA SER A 149 -6.56 -3.19 -17.97
C SER A 149 -5.17 -2.62 -18.28
N TRP A 150 -4.11 -3.31 -17.87
CA TRP A 150 -2.71 -2.95 -18.10
C TRP A 150 -1.88 -4.21 -18.40
#